data_AF-A0AAI9KV72-F1
#
_entry.id   AF-A0AAI9KV72-F1
#
_cell.length_a   1.000
_cell.length_b   1.000
_cell.length_c   1.000
_cell.angle_alpha   90.00
_cell.angle_beta   90.00
_cell.angle_gamma   90.00
#
_symmetry.space_group_name_H-M   'P 1'
#
loop_
_entity.id
_entity.type
_entity.pdbx_description
1 polymer ?
#
loop_
_entity_poly.entity_id
_entity_poly.type
_entity_poly.pdbx_seq_one_letter_code
_entity_poly.pdbx_strand_id
1 'polypeptide(L)'
;MGNQVVVSLIAALTLGSIYWLDLAKYNFSGIDLGYVGFPFLIYSIYTLFQVMKIKVAGKPVRKLPIIVMFVVVAIFTILAYSTLVKNSSGEYEAYQAIWFQLTILFASFFIFTSVSLQKYSLERGKVELSTFKKYFFSQVIRSKDRLYESLEEPLNKMKPTA
;
A
#
# COMPACT_ATOMS: atom_id res chain seq x y z
N MET A 1 -18.80 -13.95 -4.37
CA MET A 1 -18.90 -14.78 -3.15
C MET A 1 -17.59 -15.52 -2.81
N GLY A 2 -16.83 -16.06 -3.76
CA GLY A 2 -15.62 -16.86 -3.45
C GLY A 2 -14.46 -16.14 -2.74
N ASN A 3 -14.20 -14.86 -3.03
CA ASN A 3 -12.99 -14.19 -2.51
C ASN A 3 -13.06 -13.86 -1.02
N GLN A 4 -14.26 -13.59 -0.48
CA GLN A 4 -14.44 -13.28 0.94
C GLN A 4 -14.18 -14.51 1.80
N VAL A 5 -14.68 -15.67 1.38
CA VAL A 5 -14.44 -16.95 2.08
C VAL A 5 -12.95 -17.30 2.11
N VAL A 6 -12.23 -17.11 1.00
CA VAL A 6 -10.79 -17.35 0.94
C VAL A 6 -10.02 -16.41 1.85
N VAL A 7 -10.34 -15.12 1.85
CA VAL A 7 -9.72 -14.12 2.75
C VAL A 7 -9.96 -14.49 4.21
N SER A 8 -11.20 -14.82 4.58
CA SER A 8 -11.56 -15.21 5.94
C SER A 8 -10.89 -16.52 6.36
N LEU A 9 -10.77 -17.51 5.46
CA LEU A 9 -10.10 -18.77 5.74
C LEU A 9 -8.60 -18.58 5.97
N ILE A 10 -7.92 -17.83 5.09
CA ILE A 10 -6.49 -17.53 5.24
C ILE A 10 -6.27 -16.75 6.53
N ALA A 11 -7.11 -15.76 6.82
CA ALA A 11 -7.03 -15.02 8.08
C ALA A 11 -7.14 -15.99 9.27
N ALA A 12 -8.19 -16.83 9.31
CA ALA A 12 -8.40 -17.77 10.41
C ALA A 12 -7.23 -18.74 10.59
N LEU A 13 -6.65 -19.24 9.49
CA LEU A 13 -5.44 -20.07 9.54
C LEU A 13 -4.25 -19.32 10.13
N THR A 14 -4.06 -18.06 9.77
CA THR A 14 -3.01 -17.21 10.35
C THR A 14 -3.21 -16.99 11.84
N LEU A 15 -4.45 -16.80 12.31
CA LEU A 15 -4.72 -16.68 13.75
C LEU A 15 -4.40 -17.99 14.48
N GLY A 16 -4.87 -19.10 13.92
CA GLY A 16 -4.60 -20.42 14.46
C GLY A 16 -3.09 -20.72 14.55
N SER A 17 -2.31 -20.29 13.56
CA SER A 17 -0.86 -20.49 13.58
C SER A 17 -0.15 -19.64 14.63
N ILE A 18 -0.61 -18.40 14.89
CA ILE A 18 -0.06 -17.57 15.97
C ILE A 18 -0.25 -18.28 17.31
N TYR A 19 -1.47 -18.75 17.60
CA TYR A 19 -1.76 -19.46 18.84
C TYR A 19 -1.06 -20.82 18.94
N TRP A 20 -0.86 -21.51 17.82
CA TRP A 20 -0.13 -22.79 17.83
C TRP A 20 1.36 -22.64 18.14
N LEU A 21 1.94 -21.49 17.76
CA LEU A 21 3.34 -21.17 18.04
C LEU A 21 3.54 -20.52 19.41
N ASP A 22 2.45 -20.06 20.04
CA ASP A 22 2.49 -19.45 21.35
C ASP A 22 2.54 -20.53 22.45
N LEU A 23 3.62 -20.53 23.23
CA LEU A 23 3.82 -21.39 24.40
C LEU A 23 3.32 -20.71 25.69
N ALA A 24 2.85 -19.46 25.63
CA ALA A 24 2.39 -18.68 26.77
C ALA A 24 0.90 -18.91 27.09
N LYS A 25 0.49 -18.64 28.34
CA LYS A 25 -0.93 -18.63 28.73
C LYS A 25 -1.63 -17.49 27.99
N TYR A 26 -2.63 -17.85 27.17
CA TYR A 26 -3.46 -16.93 26.41
C TYR A 26 -3.92 -15.71 27.23
N ASN A 27 -3.59 -14.51 26.75
CA ASN A 27 -4.16 -13.25 27.23
C ASN A 27 -4.88 -12.55 26.07
N PHE A 28 -6.22 -12.49 26.16
CA PHE A 28 -7.12 -11.97 25.12
C PHE A 28 -6.70 -10.56 24.63
N SER A 29 -6.09 -9.72 25.49
CA SER A 29 -5.70 -8.36 25.11
C SER A 29 -4.44 -8.25 24.23
N GLY A 30 -3.73 -9.35 23.99
CA GLY A 30 -2.36 -9.33 23.45
C GLY A 30 -2.24 -9.17 21.94
N ILE A 31 -3.25 -9.51 21.13
CA ILE A 31 -3.12 -9.48 19.65
C ILE A 31 -4.36 -9.00 18.89
N ASP A 32 -5.52 -8.93 19.52
CA ASP A 32 -6.83 -8.77 18.86
C ASP A 32 -6.90 -7.58 17.91
N LEU A 33 -6.50 -6.39 18.38
CA LEU A 33 -6.68 -5.16 17.64
C LEU A 33 -5.76 -5.10 16.40
N GLY A 34 -4.55 -5.65 16.52
CA GLY A 34 -3.62 -5.76 15.39
C GLY A 34 -4.05 -6.85 14.40
N TYR A 35 -4.60 -7.95 14.90
CA TYR A 35 -5.06 -9.06 14.06
C TYR A 35 -6.26 -8.68 13.17
N VAL A 36 -7.11 -7.75 13.59
CA VAL A 36 -8.17 -7.16 12.72
C VAL A 36 -7.60 -6.55 11.43
N GLY A 37 -6.31 -6.19 11.40
CA GLY A 37 -5.61 -5.72 10.19
C GLY A 37 -5.37 -6.81 9.13
N PHE A 38 -5.29 -8.10 9.50
CA PHE A 38 -4.90 -9.17 8.58
C PHE A 38 -5.87 -9.40 7.40
N PRO A 39 -7.20 -9.43 7.61
CA PRO A 39 -8.16 -9.49 6.52
C PRO A 39 -7.95 -8.40 5.46
N PHE A 40 -7.58 -7.18 5.87
CA PHE A 40 -7.28 -6.07 4.96
C PHE A 40 -6.02 -6.33 4.13
N LEU A 41 -4.96 -6.87 4.74
CA LEU A 41 -3.72 -7.22 4.05
C LEU A 41 -3.93 -8.34 3.03
N ILE A 42 -4.60 -9.43 3.43
CA ILE A 42 -4.87 -10.58 2.55
C ILE A 42 -5.74 -10.14 1.36
N TYR A 43 -6.78 -9.35 1.62
CA TYR A 43 -7.61 -8.78 0.56
C TYR A 43 -6.79 -7.88 -0.38
N SER A 44 -5.87 -7.08 0.15
CA SER A 44 -5.02 -6.19 -0.65
C SER A 44 -4.10 -6.97 -1.58
N ILE A 45 -3.46 -8.03 -1.08
CA ILE A 45 -2.64 -8.97 -1.88
C ILE A 45 -3.48 -9.57 -3.01
N TYR A 46 -4.66 -10.09 -2.69
CA TYR A 46 -5.58 -10.66 -3.68
C TYR A 46 -6.05 -9.62 -4.71
N THR A 47 -6.25 -8.38 -4.29
CA THR A 47 -6.68 -7.28 -5.16
C THR A 47 -5.56 -6.84 -6.10
N LEU A 48 -4.31 -6.78 -5.63
CA LEU A 48 -3.15 -6.52 -6.50
C LEU A 48 -3.02 -7.57 -7.61
N PHE A 49 -3.28 -8.85 -7.30
CA PHE A 49 -3.34 -9.90 -8.32
C PHE A 49 -4.44 -9.67 -9.36
N GLN A 50 -5.62 -9.21 -8.95
CA GLN A 50 -6.69 -8.86 -9.88
C GLN A 50 -6.31 -7.66 -10.74
N VAL A 51 -5.69 -6.63 -10.15
CA VAL A 51 -5.25 -5.42 -10.85
C VAL A 51 -4.29 -5.76 -12.00
N MET A 52 -3.36 -6.70 -11.79
CA MET A 52 -2.45 -7.16 -12.86
C MET A 52 -3.14 -7.80 -14.06
N LYS A 53 -4.40 -8.24 -13.92
CA LYS A 53 -5.18 -8.88 -14.99
C LYS A 53 -6.04 -7.86 -15.76
N ILE A 54 -6.16 -6.63 -15.28
CA ILE A 54 -6.96 -5.58 -15.93
C ILE A 54 -6.28 -5.11 -17.23
N LYS A 55 -7.09 -4.90 -18.27
CA LYS A 55 -6.68 -4.22 -19.50
C LYS A 55 -7.35 -2.86 -19.58
N VAL A 56 -6.59 -1.83 -19.90
CA VAL A 56 -7.09 -0.45 -20.10
C VAL A 56 -6.91 -0.10 -21.57
N ALA A 57 -7.99 0.28 -22.25
CA ALA A 57 -8.01 0.55 -23.69
C ALA A 57 -7.39 -0.60 -24.54
N GLY A 58 -7.70 -1.84 -24.17
CA GLY A 58 -7.18 -3.06 -24.83
C GLY A 58 -5.71 -3.39 -24.51
N LYS A 59 -4.97 -2.50 -23.84
CA LYS A 59 -3.57 -2.72 -23.44
C LYS A 59 -3.48 -3.20 -21.99
N PRO A 60 -2.56 -4.14 -21.67
CA PRO A 60 -2.33 -4.53 -20.28
C PRO A 60 -1.75 -3.35 -19.48
N VAL A 61 -2.10 -3.28 -18.20
CA VAL A 61 -1.47 -2.32 -17.28
C VAL A 61 0.01 -2.62 -17.09
N ARG A 62 0.81 -1.57 -16.85
CA ARG A 62 2.24 -1.71 -16.51
C ARG A 62 2.35 -2.48 -15.19
N LYS A 63 3.00 -3.66 -15.22
CA LYS A 63 3.06 -4.58 -14.08
C LYS A 63 4.05 -4.16 -13.00
N LEU A 64 5.14 -3.46 -13.38
CA LEU A 64 6.24 -3.15 -12.46
C LEU A 64 5.79 -2.43 -11.18
N PRO A 65 4.99 -1.34 -11.22
CA PRO A 65 4.53 -0.68 -9.99
C PRO A 65 3.66 -1.57 -9.11
N ILE A 66 2.85 -2.43 -9.74
CA ILE A 66 1.96 -3.37 -9.02
C ILE A 66 2.79 -4.46 -8.32
N ILE A 67 3.83 -4.97 -8.99
CA ILE A 67 4.77 -5.94 -8.41
C ILE A 67 5.54 -5.33 -7.24
N VAL A 68 6.04 -4.10 -7.38
CA VAL A 68 6.71 -3.41 -6.27
C VAL A 68 5.78 -3.27 -5.08
N MET A 69 4.54 -2.80 -5.30
CA MET A 69 3.55 -2.67 -4.23
C MET A 69 3.20 -4.02 -3.60
N PHE A 70 3.11 -5.08 -4.40
CA PHE A 70 2.90 -6.44 -3.91
C PHE A 70 4.01 -6.88 -2.96
N VAL A 71 5.28 -6.68 -3.34
CA VAL A 71 6.43 -7.02 -2.49
C VAL A 71 6.40 -6.21 -1.19
N VAL A 72 6.09 -4.92 -1.24
CA VAL A 72 5.97 -4.08 -0.04
C VAL A 72 4.88 -4.59 0.90
N VAL A 73 3.69 -4.90 0.37
CA VAL A 73 2.58 -5.42 1.18
C VAL A 73 2.89 -6.80 1.75
N ALA A 74 3.57 -7.67 1.00
CA ALA A 74 3.99 -8.98 1.47
C ALA A 74 5.00 -8.88 2.62
N ILE A 75 6.04 -8.03 2.48
CA ILE A 75 7.03 -7.77 3.55
C ILE A 75 6.32 -7.22 4.78
N PHE A 76 5.45 -6.23 4.62
CA PHE A 76 4.69 -5.67 5.73
C PHE A 76 3.84 -6.72 6.44
N THR A 77 3.20 -7.62 5.69
CA THR A 77 2.39 -8.71 6.25
C THR A 77 3.24 -9.67 7.08
N ILE A 78 4.44 -10.02 6.62
CA ILE A 78 5.38 -10.87 7.35
C ILE A 78 5.85 -10.18 8.64
N LEU A 79 6.17 -8.89 8.57
CA LEU A 79 6.57 -8.11 9.74
C LEU A 79 5.43 -8.00 10.75
N ALA A 80 4.21 -7.71 10.30
CA ALA A 80 3.03 -7.66 11.16
C ALA A 80 2.78 -9.01 11.86
N TYR A 81 2.94 -10.13 11.13
CA TYR A 81 2.82 -11.47 11.70
C TYR A 81 3.87 -11.71 12.79
N SER A 82 5.13 -11.47 12.47
CA SER A 82 6.25 -11.63 13.41
C SER A 82 6.06 -10.79 14.67
N THR A 83 5.65 -9.54 14.52
CA THR A 83 5.36 -8.65 15.65
C THR A 83 4.22 -9.17 16.51
N LEU A 84 3.13 -9.69 15.93
CA LEU A 84 2.02 -10.25 16.71
C LEU A 84 2.41 -11.54 17.44
N VAL A 85 3.24 -12.40 16.84
CA VAL A 85 3.78 -13.59 17.53
C VAL A 85 4.57 -13.19 18.77
N LYS A 86 5.48 -12.21 18.64
CA LYS A 86 6.24 -11.66 19.78
C LYS A 86 5.35 -10.98 20.83
N ASN A 87 4.28 -10.36 20.38
CA ASN A 87 3.31 -9.75 21.27
C ASN A 87 2.54 -10.80 22.08
N SER A 88 2.17 -11.91 21.43
CA SER A 88 1.51 -13.05 22.08
C SER A 88 2.41 -13.72 23.12
N SER A 89 3.72 -13.86 22.84
CA SER A 89 4.70 -14.43 23.78
C SER A 89 5.02 -13.53 24.97
N GLY A 90 4.50 -12.30 25.02
CA GLY A 90 4.75 -11.35 26.11
C GLY A 90 6.12 -10.67 26.05
N GLU A 91 6.78 -10.66 24.89
CA GLU A 91 8.08 -9.96 24.72
C GLU A 91 7.98 -8.43 24.81
N TYR A 92 6.78 -7.87 24.65
CA TYR A 92 6.53 -6.42 24.66
C TYR A 92 5.79 -5.97 25.91
N GLU A 93 6.14 -4.78 26.41
CA GLU A 93 5.33 -4.10 27.41
C GLU A 93 3.97 -3.68 26.82
N ALA A 94 2.95 -3.58 27.68
CA ALA A 94 1.57 -3.33 27.25
C ALA A 94 1.41 -2.08 26.35
N TYR A 95 2.15 -1.00 26.62
CA TYR A 95 2.08 0.20 25.78
C TYR A 95 2.68 -0.02 24.38
N GLN A 96 3.76 -0.80 24.29
CA GLN A 96 4.42 -1.14 23.02
C GLN A 96 3.52 -2.07 22.20
N ALA A 97 2.95 -3.08 22.87
CA ALA A 97 1.98 -4.01 22.32
C ALA A 97 0.82 -3.28 21.62
N ILE A 98 0.19 -2.33 22.33
CA ILE A 98 -0.93 -1.54 21.81
C ILE A 98 -0.47 -0.65 20.63
N TRP A 99 0.69 -0.02 20.75
CA TRP A 99 1.23 0.83 19.68
C TRP A 99 1.46 0.05 18.38
N PHE A 100 2.05 -1.15 18.47
CA PHE A 100 2.24 -2.03 17.32
C PHE A 100 0.91 -2.50 16.74
N GLN A 101 -0.05 -2.90 17.58
CA GLN A 101 -1.38 -3.31 17.12
C GLN A 101 -2.10 -2.20 16.35
N LEU A 102 -2.10 -0.96 16.87
CA LEU A 102 -2.70 0.20 16.20
C LEU A 102 -1.99 0.50 14.88
N THR A 103 -0.67 0.44 14.86
CA THR A 103 0.13 0.66 13.64
C THR A 103 -0.23 -0.37 12.57
N ILE A 104 -0.30 -1.65 12.95
CA ILE A 104 -0.68 -2.75 12.04
C ILE A 104 -2.09 -2.50 11.50
N LEU A 105 -3.06 -2.19 12.36
CA LEU A 105 -4.44 -1.95 11.95
C LEU A 105 -4.57 -0.80 10.94
N PHE A 106 -4.06 0.38 11.28
CA PHE A 106 -4.21 1.57 10.44
C PHE A 106 -3.42 1.47 9.14
N ALA A 107 -2.20 0.93 9.18
CA ALA A 107 -1.42 0.70 7.96
C ALA A 107 -2.12 -0.31 7.03
N SER A 108 -2.64 -1.41 7.59
CA SER A 108 -3.38 -2.42 6.82
C SER A 108 -4.64 -1.83 6.17
N PHE A 109 -5.40 -1.01 6.91
CA PHE A 109 -6.57 -0.32 6.40
C PHE A 109 -6.22 0.70 5.30
N PHE A 110 -5.14 1.46 5.49
CA PHE A 110 -4.64 2.39 4.48
C PHE A 110 -4.21 1.67 3.19
N ILE A 111 -3.52 0.53 3.30
CA ILE A 111 -3.15 -0.30 2.14
C ILE A 111 -4.41 -0.79 1.42
N PHE A 112 -5.38 -1.33 2.18
CA PHE A 112 -6.65 -1.83 1.62
C PHE A 112 -7.41 -0.77 0.84
N THR A 113 -7.60 0.41 1.43
CA THR A 113 -8.29 1.53 0.77
C THR A 113 -7.52 2.00 -0.47
N SER A 114 -6.19 2.12 -0.38
CA SER A 114 -5.33 2.54 -1.49
C SER A 114 -5.39 1.58 -2.69
N VAL A 115 -5.24 0.28 -2.44
CA VAL A 115 -5.31 -0.75 -3.49
C VAL A 115 -6.71 -0.84 -4.09
N SER A 116 -7.75 -0.73 -3.25
CA SER A 116 -9.15 -0.72 -3.72
C SER A 116 -9.45 0.48 -4.60
N LEU A 117 -8.95 1.67 -4.23
CA LEU A 117 -9.06 2.88 -5.04
C LEU A 117 -8.31 2.73 -6.37
N GLN A 118 -7.13 2.13 -6.36
CA GLN A 118 -6.37 1.85 -7.57
C GLN A 118 -7.13 0.90 -8.51
N LYS A 119 -7.68 -0.21 -7.97
CA LYS A 119 -8.51 -1.14 -8.74
C LYS A 119 -9.72 -0.42 -9.35
N TYR A 120 -10.47 0.32 -8.54
CA TYR A 120 -11.63 1.07 -8.99
C TYR A 120 -11.28 2.08 -10.11
N SER A 121 -10.18 2.80 -9.94
CA SER A 121 -9.67 3.77 -10.91
C SER A 121 -9.34 3.12 -12.26
N LEU A 122 -8.75 1.92 -12.24
CA LEU A 122 -8.39 1.17 -13.44
C LEU A 122 -9.60 0.54 -14.13
N GLU A 123 -10.56 0.02 -13.35
CA GLU A 123 -11.79 -0.59 -13.90
C GLU A 123 -12.74 0.44 -14.50
N ARG A 124 -12.87 1.61 -13.88
CA ARG A 124 -13.80 2.66 -14.32
C ARG A 124 -13.18 3.64 -15.31
N GLY A 125 -11.87 3.59 -15.54
CA GLY A 125 -11.14 4.50 -16.43
C GLY A 125 -11.21 5.97 -16.01
N LYS A 126 -11.75 6.27 -14.82
CA LYS A 126 -11.92 7.62 -14.28
C LYS A 126 -10.93 7.84 -13.15
N VAL A 127 -9.67 8.09 -13.52
CA VAL A 127 -8.85 8.99 -12.72
C VAL A 127 -9.12 10.37 -13.28
N GLU A 128 -10.21 11.00 -12.86
CA GLU A 128 -10.27 12.44 -13.00
C GLU A 128 -9.18 13.00 -12.09
N LEU A 129 -7.99 13.25 -12.67
CA LEU A 129 -7.07 14.23 -12.10
C LEU A 129 -7.92 15.46 -11.82
N SER A 130 -8.02 15.85 -10.54
CA SER A 130 -8.77 17.03 -10.17
C SER A 130 -8.37 18.18 -11.08
N THR A 131 -9.31 19.05 -11.42
CA THR A 131 -9.07 20.22 -12.28
C THR A 131 -7.81 20.98 -11.84
N PHE A 132 -7.55 21.03 -10.53
CA PHE A 132 -6.34 21.56 -9.94
C PHE A 132 -5.06 20.83 -10.36
N LYS A 133 -4.99 19.49 -10.26
CA LYS A 133 -3.81 18.72 -10.68
C LYS A 133 -3.56 18.86 -12.18
N LYS A 134 -4.61 18.84 -13.01
CA LYS A 134 -4.48 19.09 -14.46
C LYS A 134 -3.93 20.48 -14.74
N TYR A 135 -4.48 21.51 -14.09
CA TYR A 135 -4.01 22.89 -14.21
C TYR A 135 -2.54 23.00 -13.79
N PHE A 136 -2.18 22.48 -12.62
CA PHE A 136 -0.83 22.61 -12.07
C PHE A 136 0.24 21.98 -12.98
N PHE A 137 0.01 20.75 -13.46
CA PHE A 137 0.96 20.09 -14.37
C PHE A 137 1.03 20.74 -15.75
N SER A 138 -0.10 21.20 -16.29
CA SER A 138 -0.14 21.77 -17.64
C SER A 138 0.33 23.22 -17.73
N GLN A 139 0.08 24.03 -16.70
CA GLN A 139 0.31 25.47 -16.72
C GLN A 139 1.52 25.87 -15.89
N VAL A 140 1.72 25.27 -14.71
CA VAL A 140 2.77 25.72 -13.77
C VAL A 140 4.11 25.03 -14.05
N ILE A 141 4.10 23.71 -14.28
CA ILE A 141 5.35 22.98 -14.56
C ILE A 141 5.85 23.32 -15.97
N ARG A 142 4.95 23.32 -16.97
CA ARG A 142 5.30 23.61 -18.36
C ARG A 142 5.73 25.07 -18.60
N SER A 143 5.30 26.01 -17.75
CA SER A 143 5.77 27.41 -17.85
C SER A 143 7.19 27.58 -17.32
N LYS A 144 7.61 26.80 -16.31
CA LYS A 144 9.00 26.80 -15.85
C LYS A 144 9.94 26.29 -16.94
N ASP A 145 9.60 25.21 -17.65
CA ASP A 145 10.44 24.68 -18.72
C ASP A 145 10.67 25.72 -19.84
N ARG A 146 9.61 26.43 -20.25
CA ARG A 146 9.73 27.54 -21.24
C ARG A 146 10.52 28.73 -20.70
N LEU A 147 10.46 29.00 -19.40
CA LEU A 147 11.22 30.09 -18.80
C LEU A 147 12.72 29.80 -18.88
N TYR A 148 13.15 28.57 -18.58
CA TYR A 148 14.56 28.17 -18.71
C TYR A 148 15.03 28.18 -20.16
N GLU A 149 14.20 27.72 -21.10
CA GLU A 149 14.47 27.77 -22.54
C GLU A 149 14.65 29.23 -23.03
N SER A 150 13.84 30.17 -22.52
CA SER A 150 13.96 31.60 -22.85
C SER A 150 15.17 32.30 -22.21
N LEU A 151 15.76 31.70 -21.17
CA LEU A 151 16.93 32.24 -20.48
C LEU A 151 18.25 31.69 -21.06
N GLU A 152 18.23 30.57 -21.77
CA GLU A 152 19.40 30.02 -22.47
C GLU A 152 19.90 30.92 -23.61
N GLU A 153 18.99 31.55 -24.35
CA GLU A 153 19.33 32.49 -25.42
C GLU A 153 20.19 33.69 -24.94
N PRO A 154 19.78 34.44 -23.89
CA PRO A 154 20.60 35.52 -23.36
C PRO A 154 21.86 35.03 -22.65
N LEU A 155 21.84 33.87 -21.98
CA LEU A 155 23.04 33.28 -21.35
C LEU A 155 24.10 32.88 -22.37
N ASN A 156 23.72 32.34 -23.52
CA ASN A 156 24.67 32.02 -24.59
C ASN A 156 25.24 33.27 -25.26
N LYS A 157 24.49 34.37 -25.32
CA LYS A 157 25.00 35.68 -25.79
C LYS A 157 25.95 36.36 -24.82
N MET A 158 25.92 35.99 -23.53
CA MET A 158 26.83 36.52 -22.49
C MET A 158 28.11 35.69 -22.30
N LYS A 159 28.26 34.54 -22.98
CA LYS A 159 29.53 33.80 -22.98
C LYS A 159 30.54 34.57 -23.85
N PRO A 160 31.67 35.03 -23.30
CA PRO A 160 32.74 35.58 -24.12
C PRO A 160 33.29 34.45 -25.01
N THR A 161 33.38 34.71 -26.31
CA THR A 161 34.14 33.87 -27.24
C THR A 161 35.59 33.85 -26.78
N ALA A 162 36.01 32.69 -26.26
CA ALA A 162 37.42 32.35 -26.09
C ALA A 162 38.05 32.03 -27.45
#